data_AF-A0A556RUS1-F1
#
_entry.id   AF-A0A556RUS1-F1
#
_cell.length_a   1.000
_cell.length_b   1.000
_cell.length_c   1.000
_cell.angle_alpha   90.00
_cell.angle_beta   90.00
_cell.angle_gamma   90.00
#
_symmetry.space_group_name_H-M   'P 1'
#
loop_
_entity.id
_entity.type
_entity.pdbx_description
1 polymer ?
#
loop_
_entity_poly.entity_id
_entity_poly.type
_entity_poly.pdbx_seq_one_letter_code
_entity_poly.pdbx_strand_id
1 'polypeptide(L)' 'MNANLNRGEWKHMENEWAKALRKGKTVKVKIEPLHEGTDIRPNRFRVSYSIDNKGFYYLEFYNQASK' A
#
# COMPACT_ATOMS: atom_id res chain seq x y z
N MET A 1 14.52 -0.39 9.02
CA MET A 1 13.40 -0.53 8.07
C MET A 1 13.05 -2.00 8.02
N ASN A 2 11.79 -2.37 8.26
CA ASN A 2 11.41 -3.78 8.16
C ASN A 2 11.35 -4.16 6.67
N ALA A 3 12.32 -4.96 6.20
CA ALA A 3 12.37 -5.39 4.81
C ALA A 3 11.12 -6.20 4.40
N ASN A 4 10.34 -6.69 5.38
CA ASN A 4 9.16 -7.50 5.14
C ASN A 4 7.97 -6.70 4.59
N LEU A 5 7.82 -5.42 4.99
CA LEU A 5 6.80 -4.52 4.44
C LEU A 5 6.89 -4.48 2.91
N ASN A 6 8.10 -4.29 2.40
CA ASN A 6 8.41 -4.18 0.97
C ASN A 6 8.58 -5.51 0.23
N ARG A 7 8.50 -6.66 0.91
CA ARG A 7 8.77 -7.97 0.29
C ARG A 7 7.56 -8.89 0.19
N GLY A 8 6.51 -8.67 0.99
CA GLY A 8 5.27 -9.44 0.94
C GLY A 8 4.12 -8.67 0.30
N GLU A 9 3.12 -8.34 1.13
CA GLU A 9 1.84 -7.76 0.73
C GLU A 9 1.96 -6.48 -0.10
N TRP A 10 2.90 -5.58 0.24
CA TRP A 10 3.09 -4.34 -0.51
C TRP A 10 3.49 -4.62 -1.96
N LYS A 11 4.45 -5.52 -2.15
CA LYS A 11 4.92 -5.94 -3.48
C LYS A 11 3.82 -6.69 -4.23
N HIS A 12 3.01 -7.49 -3.54
CA HIS A 12 1.87 -8.16 -4.15
C HIS A 12 0.85 -7.15 -4.70
N MET A 13 0.48 -6.16 -3.89
CA MET A 13 -0.38 -5.04 -4.28
C MET A 13 0.18 -4.29 -5.50
N GLU A 14 1.46 -3.89 -5.49
CA GLU A 14 2.11 -3.22 -6.63
C GLU A 14 2.10 -4.07 -7.90
N ASN A 15 2.33 -5.38 -7.79
CA ASN A 15 2.27 -6.30 -8.91
C ASN A 15 0.86 -6.40 -9.53
N GLU A 16 -0.19 -6.42 -8.69
CA GLU A 16 -1.57 -6.42 -9.18
C GLU A 16 -1.91 -5.12 -9.93
N TRP A 17 -1.45 -3.98 -9.41
CA TRP A 17 -1.58 -2.70 -10.12
C TRP A 17 -0.82 -2.72 -11.46
N ALA A 18 0.41 -3.22 -11.47
CA ALA A 18 1.20 -3.33 -12.70
C ALA A 18 0.53 -4.22 -13.76
N LYS A 19 -0.05 -5.37 -13.35
CA LYS A 19 -0.84 -6.23 -14.24
C LYS A 19 -2.07 -5.52 -14.79
N ALA A 20 -2.76 -4.72 -13.98
CA ALA A 20 -3.92 -3.96 -14.41
C ALA A 20 -3.53 -2.90 -15.46
N LEU A 21 -2.48 -2.12 -15.19
CA LEU A 21 -1.95 -1.12 -16.11
C LEU A 21 -1.53 -1.75 -17.46
N ARG A 22 -0.86 -2.91 -17.44
CA ARG A 22 -0.49 -3.65 -18.66
C ARG A 22 -1.69 -4.12 -19.49
N LYS A 23 -2.86 -4.26 -18.88
CA LYS A 23 -4.13 -4.59 -19.57
C LYS A 23 -4.88 -3.34 -20.06
N GLY A 24 -4.27 -2.16 -20.01
CA GLY A 24 -4.87 -0.89 -20.42
C GLY A 24 -5.88 -0.33 -19.41
N LYS A 25 -5.88 -0.84 -18.19
CA LYS A 25 -6.79 -0.38 -17.12
C LYS A 25 -6.24 0.86 -16.44
N THR A 26 -7.14 1.65 -15.84
CA THR A 26 -6.74 2.78 -14.99
C THR A 26 -6.61 2.33 -13.55
N VAL A 27 -5.51 2.70 -12.89
CA VAL A 27 -5.33 2.51 -11.44
C VAL A 27 -5.24 3.89 -10.77
N LYS A 28 -6.12 4.15 -9.79
CA LYS A 28 -6.06 5.34 -8.94
C LYS A 28 -5.64 4.92 -7.55
N VAL A 29 -4.69 5.63 -6.94
CA VAL A 29 -4.13 5.27 -5.63
C VAL A 29 -4.01 6.50 -4.75
N LYS A 30 -4.31 6.32 -3.46
CA LYS A 30 -3.99 7.23 -2.37
C LYS A 30 -3.24 6.44 -1.29
N ILE A 31 -2.08 6.93 -0.87
CA ILE A 31 -1.25 6.33 0.19
C ILE A 31 -1.04 7.38 1.27
N GLU A 32 -1.39 7.03 2.50
CA GLU A 32 -1.32 7.92 3.65
C GLU A 32 -0.41 7.31 4.72
N PRO A 33 0.77 7.89 4.99
CA PRO A 33 1.58 7.51 6.14
C PRO A 33 0.89 7.99 7.42
N LEU A 34 0.78 7.10 8.40
CA LEU A 34 0.20 7.38 9.72
C LEU A 34 1.30 7.28 10.77
N HIS A 35 1.56 8.41 11.44
CA HIS A 35 2.54 8.55 12.51
C HIS A 35 1.85 8.38 13.88
N GLU A 36 2.56 7.82 14.84
CA GLU A 36 2.14 7.81 16.24
C GLU A 36 3.14 8.64 17.05
N GLY A 37 2.63 9.55 17.90
CA GLY A 37 3.47 10.43 18.71
C GLY A 37 4.33 11.38 17.88
N THR A 38 5.62 11.46 18.23
CA THR A 38 6.62 12.34 17.59
C THR A 38 7.56 11.58 16.66
N ASP A 39 7.21 10.34 16.32
CA ASP A 39 8.08 9.48 15.51
C ASP A 39 8.22 10.01 14.07
N ILE A 40 9.48 10.14 13.65
CA ILE A 40 9.84 10.54 12.29
C ILE A 40 9.44 9.45 11.28
N ARG A 41 9.34 8.19 11.72
CA ARG A 41 8.91 7.06 10.87
C ARG A 41 7.40 6.82 11.08
N PRO A 42 6.62 6.63 10.00
CA PRO A 42 5.23 6.24 10.15
C PRO A 42 5.13 4.86 10.80
N ASN A 43 4.14 4.69 11.67
CA ASN A 43 3.82 3.41 12.28
C ASN A 43 3.07 2.50 11.30
N ARG A 44 2.27 3.08 10.39
CA ARG A 44 1.54 2.33 9.37
C ARG A 44 1.27 3.17 8.12
N PHE A 45 0.85 2.52 7.05
CA PHE A 45 0.37 3.14 5.82
C PHE A 45 -1.06 2.70 5.54
N ARG A 46 -1.95 3.66 5.28
CA ARG A 46 -3.28 3.39 4.74
C ARG A 46 -3.25 3.58 3.23
N VAL A 47 -3.62 2.55 2.50
CA VAL A 47 -3.68 2.57 1.03
C VAL A 47 -5.12 2.41 0.60
N SER A 48 -5.59 3.34 -0.22
CA SER A 48 -6.88 3.27 -0.91
C SER A 48 -6.64 3.27 -2.41
N TYR A 49 -7.17 2.30 -3.14
CA TYR A 49 -7.00 2.26 -4.59
C TYR A 49 -8.24 1.77 -5.32
N SER A 50 -8.37 2.14 -6.60
CA SER A 50 -9.41 1.63 -7.50
C SER A 50 -8.82 1.22 -8.85
N ILE A 51 -9.41 0.20 -9.46
CA ILE A 51 -9.06 -0.26 -10.81
C ILE A 51 -10.30 -0.08 -11.70
N ASP A 52 -10.14 0.64 -12.81
CA ASP A 52 -11.21 1.04 -13.74
C ASP A 52 -12.41 1.71 -13.05
N ASN A 53 -12.17 2.41 -11.94
CA ASN A 53 -13.20 3.03 -11.09
C ASN A 53 -14.29 2.04 -10.62
N LYS A 54 -14.04 0.73 -10.61
CA LYS A 54 -15.05 -0.30 -10.27
C LYS A 54 -15.32 -0.46 -8.77
N GLY A 55 -14.57 0.25 -7.93
CA GLY A 55 -14.67 0.19 -6.46
C GLY A 55 -13.35 0.57 -5.80
N PHE A 56 -13.41 0.94 -4.53
CA PHE A 56 -12.22 1.22 -3.71
C PHE A 56 -11.86 0.02 -2.85
N TYR A 57 -10.60 -0.37 -2.90
CA TYR A 57 -9.96 -1.31 -2.00
C TYR A 57 -9.20 -0.54 -0.94
N TYR A 58 -9.20 -1.05 0.30
CA TYR A 58 -8.54 -0.45 1.45
C TYR A 58 -7.59 -1.46 2.07
N LEU A 59 -6.32 -1.08 2.20
CA LEU A 59 -5.27 -1.89 2.82
C LEU A 59 -4.57 -1.07 3.90
N GLU A 60 -4.21 -1.71 5.00
CA GLU A 60 -3.38 -1.11 6.05
C GLU A 60 -2.11 -1.93 6.24
N PHE A 61 -0.95 -1.26 6.16
CA PHE A 61 0.36 -1.87 6.27
C PHE A 61 1.08 -1.34 7.50
N TYR A 62 1.31 -2.20 8.50
CA TYR A 62 2.01 -1.81 9.73
C TYR A 62 3.53 -1.88 9.54
N ASN A 63 4.21 -0.78 9.85
CA ASN A 63 5.65 -0.62 9.82
C ASN A 63 6.30 -1.07 11.15
N GLN A 64 5.84 -2.18 11.72
CA GLN A 64 6.39 -2.76 12.94
C GLN A 64 7.44 -3.81 12.61
N ALA A 65 8.54 -3.86 13.36
CA ALA A 65 9.40 -5.05 13.37
C ALA A 65 8.62 -6.20 14.02
N SER A 66 8.69 -7.41 13.45
CA SER A 66 8.27 -8.61 14.17
C SER A 66 9.02 -8.61 15.51
N LYS A 67 8.28 -8.62 16.62
CA LYS A 67 8.85 -8.82 17.97
C LYS A 67 9.53 -10.18 18.05
#